data_AF-A0A7C3N9R7-F1
#
_entry.id   AF-A0A7C3N9R7-F1
#
_cell.length_a   1.000
_cell.length_b   1.000
_cell.length_c   1.000
_cell.angle_alpha   90.00
_cell.angle_beta   90.00
_cell.angle_gamma   90.00
#
_symmetry.space_group_name_H-M   'P 1'
#
loop_
_entity.id
_entity.type
_entity.pdbx_description
1 polymer ?
#
loop_
_entity_poly.entity_id
_entity_poly.type
_entity_poly.pdbx_seq_one_letter_code
_entity_poly.pdbx_strand_id
1 'polypeptide(L)'
;KPEHLTIPPLALSRAFLEQRGGGADEVVALIDLGAARTRISFIKKGLVQYYREVSPGGLDLTRAIAEGIGSEAPPEALYEEAEKIKYALGLALEEDEKGVIEASIPSPPQEGKGLSESLLQSASYRVRPLLEKLGGELHRSIDYFQSSSGGGRVSQVLLTGGTAKMPSLTLFLRKELNLPVHLFNPLEKLPYDGDRVDPSLRTDHGTQFAVAFGLALSQKERIELLPIKTSFWQSFRSIRDLKRQVSILSLFSFLIVLLTLLGFSWIVSKMNGEGASLQRELEHRTEKIKGIEDIRAKIALLKEKEAQLKGRLLLVPQWIGPSSSYSEVLKGITQALPQNVALRGISLQTKTEGQKGEVRSPSSREKPWPDRKQEVLYLSGLAFGNDLQCLTALARMVDGLEGNPLFRDVRLLSMEEEKSYNQPGVRFEMACDVEPLPVKEKRQEKRSKD
;
A
#
# COMPACT_ATOMS: atom_id res chain seq x y z
N LYS A 1 56.76 -2.31 -20.85
CA LYS A 1 55.75 -2.67 -19.82
C LYS A 1 54.49 -3.09 -20.56
N PRO A 2 53.81 -4.20 -20.20
CA PRO A 2 52.57 -4.57 -20.87
C PRO A 2 51.51 -3.50 -20.59
N GLU A 3 50.94 -2.94 -21.66
CA GLU A 3 49.82 -2.00 -21.57
C GLU A 3 48.48 -2.73 -21.58
N HIS A 4 48.41 -3.86 -22.31
CA HIS A 4 47.23 -4.71 -22.46
C HIS A 4 47.60 -6.18 -22.37
N LEU A 5 46.75 -6.96 -21.69
CA LEU A 5 46.79 -8.41 -21.63
C LEU A 5 45.41 -8.98 -21.94
N THR A 6 45.35 -9.88 -22.90
CA THR A 6 44.11 -10.57 -23.30
C THR A 6 44.43 -11.99 -23.75
N ILE A 7 43.40 -12.74 -24.12
CA ILE A 7 43.53 -14.12 -24.63
C ILE A 7 43.36 -14.17 -26.15
N PRO A 8 43.98 -15.14 -26.85
CA PRO A 8 43.91 -15.28 -28.31
C PRO A 8 42.51 -15.20 -28.94
N PRO A 9 41.45 -15.88 -28.43
CA PRO A 9 40.14 -15.83 -29.09
C PRO A 9 39.52 -14.43 -29.09
N LEU A 10 39.78 -13.62 -28.06
CA LEU A 10 39.28 -12.24 -28.01
C LEU A 10 40.03 -11.35 -29.02
N ALA A 11 41.36 -11.52 -29.13
CA ALA A 11 42.13 -10.83 -30.15
C ALA A 11 41.66 -11.22 -31.56
N LEU A 12 41.50 -12.51 -31.84
CA LEU A 12 40.98 -13.01 -33.12
C LEU A 12 39.58 -12.48 -33.45
N SER A 13 38.69 -12.41 -32.46
CA SER A 13 37.35 -11.83 -32.65
C SER A 13 37.41 -10.35 -33.06
N ARG A 14 38.37 -9.59 -32.52
CA ARG A 14 38.60 -8.18 -32.91
C ARG A 14 39.10 -8.08 -34.34
N ALA A 15 40.07 -8.91 -34.71
CA ALA A 15 40.58 -8.97 -36.08
C ALA A 15 39.44 -9.25 -37.08
N PHE A 16 38.56 -10.19 -36.75
CA PHE A 16 37.39 -10.52 -37.55
C PHE A 16 36.41 -9.36 -37.66
N LEU A 17 36.09 -8.69 -36.55
CA LEU A 17 35.19 -7.54 -36.53
C LEU A 17 35.66 -6.39 -37.40
N GLU A 18 36.96 -6.07 -37.33
CA GLU A 18 37.58 -4.99 -38.11
C GLU A 18 37.44 -5.24 -39.62
N GLN A 19 37.73 -6.46 -40.08
CA GLN A 19 37.72 -6.76 -41.52
C GLN A 19 36.30 -6.86 -42.10
N ARG A 20 35.30 -7.17 -41.26
CA ARG A 20 33.90 -7.33 -41.68
C ARG A 20 33.07 -6.05 -41.60
N GLY A 21 33.53 -5.03 -40.88
CA GLY A 21 32.86 -3.73 -40.79
C GLY A 21 31.53 -3.71 -40.00
N GLY A 22 31.28 -4.72 -39.16
CA GLY A 22 30.05 -4.82 -38.37
C GLY A 22 29.53 -6.26 -38.25
N GLY A 23 28.93 -6.58 -37.10
CA GLY A 23 28.49 -7.94 -36.76
C GLY A 23 27.20 -8.33 -37.47
N ALA A 24 27.30 -9.04 -38.59
CA ALA A 24 26.17 -9.82 -39.09
C ALA A 24 25.68 -10.80 -38.00
N ASP A 25 24.37 -11.04 -37.94
CA ASP A 25 23.74 -11.93 -36.93
C ASP A 25 24.01 -13.42 -37.16
N GLU A 26 24.83 -13.75 -38.16
CA GLU A 26 25.24 -15.13 -38.43
C GLU A 26 26.35 -15.59 -37.48
N VAL A 27 26.36 -16.89 -37.20
CA VAL A 27 27.45 -17.52 -36.47
C VAL A 27 28.55 -17.89 -37.45
N VAL A 28 29.77 -17.47 -37.18
CA VAL A 28 30.97 -17.84 -37.93
C VAL A 28 31.91 -18.64 -37.04
N ALA A 29 32.44 -19.75 -37.54
CA ALA A 29 33.49 -20.51 -36.87
C ALA A 29 34.86 -19.99 -37.30
N LEU A 30 35.61 -19.39 -36.38
CA LEU A 30 36.97 -18.92 -36.62
C LEU A 30 37.96 -19.94 -36.03
N ILE A 31 38.75 -20.56 -36.90
CA ILE A 31 39.67 -21.65 -36.55
C ILE A 31 41.11 -21.16 -36.73
N ASP A 32 41.84 -21.04 -35.64
CA ASP A 32 43.27 -20.72 -35.64
C ASP A 32 44.09 -22.01 -35.56
N LEU A 33 44.67 -22.40 -36.70
CA LEU A 33 45.52 -23.56 -36.87
C LEU A 33 46.99 -23.19 -36.58
N GLY A 34 47.30 -23.08 -35.29
CA GLY A 34 48.65 -22.80 -34.80
C GLY A 34 49.61 -24.00 -34.91
N ALA A 35 50.86 -23.80 -34.47
CA ALA A 35 51.85 -24.87 -34.43
C ALA A 35 51.49 -25.92 -33.35
N ALA A 36 51.27 -25.50 -32.11
CA ALA A 36 51.07 -26.44 -31.00
C ALA A 36 49.62 -26.93 -30.82
N ARG A 37 48.63 -26.10 -31.17
CA ARG A 37 47.20 -26.35 -30.95
C ARG A 37 46.37 -25.73 -32.06
N THR A 38 45.20 -26.33 -32.27
CA THR A 38 44.13 -25.74 -33.07
C THR A 38 43.11 -25.10 -32.13
N ARG A 39 42.77 -23.85 -32.35
CA ARG A 39 41.77 -23.11 -31.54
C ARG A 39 40.50 -22.90 -32.34
N ILE A 40 39.37 -23.17 -31.73
CA ILE A 40 38.05 -23.11 -32.34
C ILE A 40 37.26 -22.05 -31.58
N SER A 41 36.83 -21.00 -32.28
CA SER A 41 36.01 -19.93 -31.71
C SER A 41 34.73 -19.75 -32.52
N PHE A 42 33.56 -19.81 -31.90
CA PHE A 42 32.31 -19.43 -32.57
C PHE A 42 31.97 -17.98 -32.22
N ILE A 43 31.83 -17.15 -33.25
CA ILE A 43 31.59 -15.71 -33.11
C ILE A 43 30.18 -15.39 -33.62
N LYS A 44 29.42 -14.63 -32.83
CA LYS A 44 28.11 -14.08 -33.20
C LYS A 44 28.04 -12.62 -32.78
N LYS A 45 27.65 -11.72 -33.69
CA LYS A 45 27.65 -10.25 -33.47
C LYS A 45 28.98 -9.72 -32.92
N GLY A 46 30.10 -10.32 -33.33
CA GLY A 46 31.44 -9.94 -32.86
C GLY A 46 31.85 -10.45 -31.47
N LEU A 47 30.96 -11.18 -30.80
CA LEU A 47 31.23 -11.76 -29.49
C LEU A 47 31.55 -13.24 -29.63
N VAL A 48 32.58 -13.68 -28.91
CA VAL A 48 32.92 -15.10 -28.79
C VAL A 48 31.87 -15.78 -27.92
N GLN A 49 31.08 -16.66 -28.53
CA GLN A 49 30.02 -17.43 -27.84
C GLN A 49 30.56 -18.75 -27.26
N TYR A 50 31.60 -19.31 -27.89
CA TYR A 50 32.21 -20.55 -27.47
C TYR A 50 33.66 -20.61 -27.93
N TYR A 51 34.51 -21.24 -27.11
CA TYR A 51 35.93 -21.42 -27.36
C TYR A 51 36.40 -22.79 -26.88
N ARG A 52 37.23 -23.45 -27.67
CA ARG A 52 38.00 -24.63 -27.23
C ARG A 52 39.31 -24.77 -27.99
N GLU A 53 40.24 -25.50 -27.38
CA GLU A 53 41.49 -25.92 -28.02
C GLU A 53 41.46 -27.43 -28.28
N VAL A 54 41.94 -27.85 -29.44
CA VAL A 54 41.99 -29.25 -29.87
C VAL A 54 43.35 -29.58 -30.48
N SER A 55 43.60 -30.88 -30.63
CA SER A 55 44.72 -31.44 -31.37
C SER A 55 44.19 -32.24 -32.56
N PRO A 56 44.90 -32.29 -33.69
CA PRO A 56 46.31 -31.87 -33.88
C PRO A 56 46.51 -30.37 -34.16
N GLY A 57 47.73 -29.90 -33.92
CA GLY A 57 48.27 -28.63 -34.43
C GLY A 57 49.29 -28.86 -35.56
N GLY A 58 49.81 -27.79 -36.15
CA GLY A 58 50.76 -27.86 -37.27
C GLY A 58 52.08 -28.59 -36.98
N LEU A 59 52.53 -28.58 -35.72
CA LEU A 59 53.72 -29.30 -35.28
C LEU A 59 53.50 -30.82 -35.31
N ASP A 60 52.28 -31.28 -35.03
CA ASP A 60 51.94 -32.71 -35.10
C ASP A 60 52.03 -33.21 -36.56
N LEU A 61 51.55 -32.40 -37.51
CA LEU A 61 51.68 -32.70 -38.95
C LEU A 61 53.16 -32.78 -39.35
N THR A 62 53.93 -31.79 -38.92
CA THR A 62 55.36 -31.69 -39.26
C THR A 62 56.17 -32.85 -38.68
N ARG A 63 55.87 -33.26 -37.44
CA ARG A 63 56.48 -34.43 -36.81
C ARG A 63 56.15 -35.71 -37.59
N ALA A 64 54.89 -35.89 -37.98
CA ALA A 64 54.48 -37.05 -38.76
C ALA A 64 55.19 -37.11 -40.13
N ILE A 65 55.46 -35.97 -40.75
CA ILE A 65 56.24 -35.90 -41.99
C ILE A 65 57.72 -36.23 -41.71
N ALA A 66 58.32 -35.65 -40.69
CA ALA A 66 59.73 -35.86 -40.33
C ALA A 66 60.05 -37.34 -40.06
N GLU A 67 59.13 -38.08 -39.43
CA GLU A 67 59.24 -39.54 -39.23
C GLU A 67 59.34 -40.33 -40.54
N GLY A 68 58.87 -39.76 -41.66
CA GLY A 68 58.96 -40.36 -42.99
C GLY A 68 60.24 -40.03 -43.76
N ILE A 69 60.99 -39.00 -43.36
CA ILE A 69 62.24 -38.56 -44.01
C ILE A 69 63.43 -39.43 -43.57
N GLY A 70 63.38 -39.96 -42.34
CA GLY A 70 64.45 -40.75 -41.73
C GLY A 70 65.25 -39.96 -40.69
N SER A 71 66.22 -40.62 -40.04
CA SER A 71 66.92 -40.08 -38.86
C SER A 71 68.38 -39.70 -39.10
N GLU A 72 68.81 -39.52 -40.35
CA GLU A 72 70.24 -39.30 -40.67
C GLU A 72 70.69 -37.84 -40.46
N ALA A 73 69.76 -36.88 -40.49
CA ALA A 73 70.05 -35.47 -40.31
C ALA A 73 69.78 -34.99 -38.86
N PRO A 74 70.42 -33.87 -38.42
CA PRO A 74 70.11 -33.25 -37.13
C PRO A 74 68.62 -32.90 -37.00
N PRO A 75 68.05 -32.90 -35.77
CA PRO A 75 66.61 -32.64 -35.56
C PRO A 75 66.10 -31.34 -36.18
N GLU A 76 66.92 -30.29 -36.19
CA GLU A 76 66.58 -28.99 -36.78
C GLU A 76 66.45 -29.06 -38.31
N ALA A 77 67.39 -29.75 -38.97
CA ALA A 77 67.36 -29.93 -40.42
C ALA A 77 66.16 -30.81 -40.85
N LEU A 78 65.87 -31.88 -40.11
CA LEU A 78 64.68 -32.71 -40.34
C LEU A 78 63.39 -31.92 -40.19
N TYR A 79 63.31 -31.03 -39.18
CA TYR A 79 62.16 -30.17 -38.98
C TYR A 79 61.97 -29.19 -40.14
N GLU A 80 63.03 -28.51 -40.57
CA GLU A 80 62.97 -27.58 -41.70
C GLU A 80 62.56 -28.27 -43.00
N GLU A 81 63.10 -29.47 -43.26
CA GLU A 81 62.74 -30.26 -44.43
C GLU A 81 61.29 -30.72 -44.37
N ALA A 82 60.83 -31.19 -43.20
CA ALA A 82 59.43 -31.57 -42.99
C ALA A 82 58.45 -30.40 -43.14
N GLU A 83 58.81 -29.19 -42.67
CA GLU A 83 58.00 -27.98 -42.89
C GLU A 83 57.90 -27.65 -44.39
N LYS A 84 59.01 -27.72 -45.13
CA LYS A 84 59.01 -27.51 -46.59
C LYS A 84 58.11 -28.53 -47.29
N ILE A 85 58.21 -29.81 -46.93
CA ILE A 85 57.36 -30.88 -47.47
C ILE A 85 55.90 -30.63 -47.12
N LYS A 86 55.58 -30.18 -45.91
CA LYS A 86 54.20 -29.86 -45.48
C LYS A 86 53.54 -28.81 -46.39
N TYR A 87 54.27 -27.76 -46.76
CA TYR A 87 53.75 -26.72 -47.66
C TYR A 87 53.88 -27.07 -49.15
N ALA A 88 54.67 -28.09 -49.50
CA ALA A 88 54.67 -28.70 -50.83
C ALA A 88 53.59 -29.79 -51.00
N LEU A 89 52.94 -30.20 -49.91
CA LEU A 89 51.97 -31.27 -49.90
C LEU A 89 50.68 -30.84 -50.62
N GLY A 90 50.47 -31.34 -51.84
CA GLY A 90 49.15 -31.36 -52.45
C GLY A 90 48.37 -32.56 -51.92
N LEU A 91 47.32 -32.35 -51.11
CA LEU A 91 46.39 -33.43 -50.82
C LEU A 91 45.69 -33.80 -52.14
N ALA A 92 45.93 -35.02 -52.62
CA ALA A 92 45.24 -35.55 -53.78
C ALA A 92 43.75 -35.65 -53.45
N LEU A 93 42.97 -34.85 -54.17
CA LEU A 93 41.52 -34.85 -54.15
C LEU A 93 41.11 -35.28 -55.55
N GLU A 94 40.59 -36.50 -55.70
CA GLU A 94 40.17 -36.98 -57.02
C GLU A 94 38.81 -36.36 -57.36
N GLU A 95 38.70 -35.81 -58.57
CA GLU A 95 37.42 -35.37 -59.14
C GLU A 95 36.68 -36.61 -59.65
N ASP A 96 35.57 -37.01 -59.04
CA ASP A 96 34.66 -37.96 -59.70
C ASP A 96 34.04 -37.29 -60.94
N GLU A 97 33.67 -38.11 -61.94
CA GLU A 97 32.93 -37.71 -63.15
C GLU A 97 31.58 -36.99 -62.86
N LYS A 98 31.16 -36.91 -61.60
CA LYS A 98 29.97 -36.19 -61.11
C LYS A 98 30.28 -34.92 -60.30
N GLY A 99 31.54 -34.47 -60.25
CA GLY A 99 31.96 -33.29 -59.48
C GLY A 99 31.93 -33.49 -57.97
N VAL A 100 31.84 -34.73 -57.49
CA VAL A 100 32.00 -35.08 -56.08
C VAL A 100 33.47 -35.37 -55.86
N ILE A 101 34.12 -34.56 -55.03
CA ILE A 101 35.55 -34.71 -54.75
C ILE A 101 35.69 -35.85 -53.74
N GLU A 102 36.20 -37.02 -54.10
CA GLU A 102 36.57 -38.07 -53.15
C GLU A 102 38.00 -37.89 -52.61
N ALA A 103 38.19 -38.15 -51.31
CA ALA A 103 39.50 -38.07 -50.69
C ALA A 103 40.13 -39.46 -50.81
N SER A 104 40.67 -39.78 -51.98
CA SER A 104 41.24 -41.09 -52.27
C SER A 104 42.44 -41.37 -51.39
N ILE A 105 42.56 -42.58 -50.85
CA ILE A 105 43.72 -43.01 -50.06
C ILE A 105 44.91 -43.07 -51.01
N PRO A 106 45.96 -42.24 -50.84
CA PRO A 106 47.18 -42.43 -51.59
C PRO A 106 47.65 -43.85 -51.28
N SER A 107 47.77 -44.67 -52.32
CA SER A 107 48.34 -46.00 -52.17
C SER A 107 49.74 -45.88 -51.54
N PRO A 108 50.16 -46.84 -50.69
CA PRO A 108 51.51 -46.83 -50.13
C PRO A 108 52.57 -46.67 -51.25
N PRO A 109 53.73 -46.06 -50.96
CA PRO A 109 54.72 -45.71 -51.97
C PRO A 109 55.03 -46.90 -52.88
N GLN A 110 54.80 -46.77 -54.18
CA GLN A 110 55.15 -47.80 -55.15
C GLN A 110 56.57 -47.53 -55.67
N GLU A 111 57.41 -48.58 -55.66
CA GLU A 111 58.78 -48.53 -56.19
C GLU A 111 58.74 -48.19 -57.70
N GLY A 112 59.25 -46.99 -58.08
CA GLY A 112 59.36 -46.59 -59.48
C GLY A 112 59.11 -45.10 -59.78
N LYS A 113 58.57 -44.32 -58.83
CA LYS A 113 58.44 -42.86 -58.96
C LYS A 113 59.65 -42.12 -58.38
N GLY A 114 59.95 -40.92 -58.89
CA GLY A 114 61.12 -40.14 -58.46
C GLY A 114 61.17 -39.92 -56.94
N LEU A 115 62.37 -39.80 -56.37
CA LEU A 115 62.62 -39.71 -54.91
C LEU A 115 61.73 -38.66 -54.22
N SER A 116 61.53 -37.50 -54.86
CA SER A 116 60.68 -36.40 -54.36
C SER A 116 59.18 -36.74 -54.34
N GLU A 117 58.68 -37.54 -55.30
CA GLU A 117 57.27 -37.89 -55.40
C GLU A 117 56.90 -38.98 -54.36
N SER A 118 57.81 -39.93 -54.14
CA SER A 118 57.68 -40.96 -53.10
C SER A 118 57.61 -40.34 -51.69
N LEU A 119 58.46 -39.35 -51.41
CA LEU A 119 58.45 -38.61 -50.13
C LEU A 119 57.14 -37.86 -49.91
N LEU A 120 56.61 -37.20 -50.94
CA LEU A 120 55.33 -36.49 -50.86
C LEU A 120 54.14 -37.45 -50.63
N GLN A 121 54.15 -38.63 -51.27
CA GLN A 121 53.13 -39.66 -51.05
C GLN A 121 53.19 -40.23 -49.63
N SER A 122 54.40 -40.54 -49.14
CA SER A 122 54.63 -40.99 -47.76
C SER A 122 54.18 -39.94 -46.74
N ALA A 123 54.53 -38.67 -46.96
CA ALA A 123 54.09 -37.55 -46.13
C ALA A 123 52.56 -37.42 -46.13
N SER A 124 51.92 -37.52 -47.29
CA SER A 124 50.46 -37.43 -47.41
C SER A 124 49.76 -38.56 -46.65
N TYR A 125 50.27 -39.79 -46.77
CA TYR A 125 49.75 -40.95 -46.04
C TYR A 125 49.82 -40.75 -44.52
N ARG A 126 50.93 -40.19 -44.00
CA ARG A 126 51.15 -39.94 -42.56
C ARG A 126 50.34 -38.78 -42.01
N VAL A 127 50.14 -37.73 -42.81
CA VAL A 127 49.40 -36.52 -42.41
C VAL A 127 47.89 -36.75 -42.42
N ARG A 128 47.38 -37.58 -43.33
CA ARG A 128 45.94 -37.83 -43.49
C ARG A 128 45.18 -38.18 -42.20
N PRO A 129 45.59 -39.16 -41.36
CA PRO A 129 44.86 -39.48 -40.13
C PRO A 129 44.81 -38.31 -39.13
N LEU A 130 45.81 -37.42 -39.16
CA LEU A 130 45.81 -36.20 -38.36
C LEU A 130 44.80 -35.18 -38.90
N LEU A 131 44.67 -35.05 -40.22
CA LEU A 131 43.65 -34.20 -40.84
C LEU A 131 42.23 -34.73 -40.61
N GLU A 132 42.02 -36.04 -40.72
CA GLU A 132 40.73 -36.69 -40.41
C GLU A 132 40.37 -36.48 -38.93
N LYS A 133 41.34 -36.64 -38.01
CA LYS A 133 41.15 -36.32 -36.60
C LYS A 133 40.78 -34.84 -36.40
N LEU A 134 41.46 -33.91 -37.07
CA LEU A 134 41.15 -32.48 -37.03
C LEU A 134 39.71 -32.23 -37.51
N GLY A 135 39.32 -32.81 -38.65
CA GLY A 135 37.96 -32.75 -39.18
C GLY A 135 36.91 -33.23 -38.18
N GLY A 136 37.14 -34.39 -37.56
CA GLY A 136 36.26 -34.94 -36.53
C GLY A 136 36.20 -34.11 -35.24
N GLU A 137 37.28 -33.43 -34.84
CA GLU A 137 37.25 -32.48 -33.72
C GLU A 137 36.47 -31.20 -34.07
N LEU A 138 36.58 -30.71 -35.30
CA LEU A 138 35.83 -29.56 -35.80
C LEU A 138 34.33 -29.86 -35.87
N HIS A 139 33.94 -31.01 -36.44
CA HIS A 139 32.56 -31.49 -36.46
C HIS A 139 31.95 -31.55 -35.06
N ARG A 140 32.61 -32.27 -34.14
CA ARG A 140 32.14 -32.38 -32.75
C ARG A 140 32.00 -31.02 -32.06
N SER A 141 32.85 -30.06 -32.40
CA SER A 141 32.75 -28.69 -31.86
C SER A 141 31.54 -27.94 -32.40
N ILE A 142 31.27 -28.09 -33.71
CA ILE A 142 30.11 -27.49 -34.38
C ILE A 142 28.82 -28.09 -33.82
N ASP A 143 28.72 -29.41 -33.75
CA ASP A 143 27.55 -30.11 -33.23
C ASP A 143 27.26 -29.73 -31.77
N TYR A 144 28.29 -29.71 -30.94
CA TYR A 144 28.17 -29.30 -29.54
C TYR A 144 27.68 -27.85 -29.41
N PHE A 145 28.23 -26.93 -30.21
CA PHE A 145 27.82 -25.54 -30.20
C PHE A 145 26.38 -25.37 -30.70
N GLN A 146 26.00 -26.04 -31.78
CA GLN A 146 24.65 -25.95 -32.37
C GLN A 146 23.56 -26.57 -31.49
N SER A 147 23.88 -27.63 -30.74
CA SER A 147 22.96 -28.28 -29.82
C SER A 147 22.84 -27.58 -28.46
N SER A 148 23.81 -26.73 -28.10
CA SER A 148 23.79 -25.98 -26.84
C SER A 148 22.74 -24.87 -26.83
N SER A 149 22.18 -24.54 -25.66
CA SER A 149 21.23 -23.45 -25.50
C SER A 149 21.88 -22.10 -25.85
N GLY A 150 21.28 -21.37 -26.80
CA GLY A 150 21.87 -20.14 -27.35
C GLY A 150 22.81 -20.37 -28.54
N GLY A 151 23.09 -21.62 -28.88
CA GLY A 151 23.72 -22.04 -30.12
C GLY A 151 22.92 -21.62 -31.35
N GLY A 152 23.61 -21.37 -32.46
CA GLY A 152 23.00 -21.00 -33.73
C GLY A 152 23.63 -21.77 -34.88
N ARG A 153 22.98 -21.79 -36.05
CA ARG A 153 23.55 -22.44 -37.23
C ARG A 153 24.87 -21.75 -37.63
N VAL A 154 25.96 -22.53 -37.69
CA VAL A 154 27.24 -22.08 -38.24
C VAL A 154 27.07 -21.89 -39.74
N SER A 155 27.32 -20.66 -40.20
CA SER A 155 27.17 -20.26 -41.61
C SER A 155 28.36 -20.67 -42.47
N GLN A 156 29.57 -20.54 -41.91
CA GLN A 156 30.84 -20.77 -42.58
C GLN A 156 31.96 -20.92 -41.56
N VAL A 157 33.09 -21.42 -42.06
CA VAL A 157 34.34 -21.58 -41.33
C VAL A 157 35.40 -20.66 -41.95
N LEU A 158 36.09 -19.93 -41.09
CA LEU A 158 37.21 -19.07 -41.43
C LEU A 158 38.48 -19.66 -40.83
N LEU A 159 39.46 -20.00 -41.67
CA LEU A 159 40.73 -20.59 -41.25
C LEU A 159 41.82 -19.53 -41.17
N THR A 160 42.57 -19.52 -40.07
CA THR A 160 43.71 -18.63 -39.86
C THR A 160 44.84 -19.36 -39.14
N GLY A 161 45.96 -18.67 -38.86
CA GLY A 161 47.18 -19.27 -38.35
C GLY A 161 48.12 -19.74 -39.46
N GLY A 162 49.26 -20.34 -39.09
CA GLY A 162 50.30 -20.74 -40.04
C GLY A 162 49.89 -21.94 -40.89
N THR A 163 49.34 -22.96 -40.24
CA THR A 163 48.97 -24.21 -40.91
C THR A 163 47.75 -24.04 -41.83
N ALA A 164 46.97 -22.95 -41.69
CA ALA A 164 45.85 -22.68 -42.58
C ALA A 164 46.26 -22.56 -44.06
N LYS A 165 47.51 -22.16 -44.34
CA LYS A 165 48.05 -22.04 -45.71
C LYS A 165 48.55 -23.34 -46.30
N MET A 166 48.51 -24.44 -45.55
CA MET A 166 48.82 -25.76 -46.12
C MET A 166 47.94 -26.00 -47.35
N PRO A 167 48.52 -26.34 -48.51
CA PRO A 167 47.75 -26.51 -49.74
C PRO A 167 46.64 -27.55 -49.58
N SER A 168 45.53 -27.32 -50.27
CA SER A 168 44.33 -28.19 -50.24
C SER A 168 43.66 -28.38 -48.87
N LEU A 169 44.19 -27.86 -47.76
CA LEU A 169 43.58 -28.00 -46.43
C LEU A 169 42.18 -27.36 -46.37
N THR A 170 42.02 -26.20 -47.00
CA THR A 170 40.72 -25.52 -47.10
C THR A 170 39.70 -26.38 -47.86
N LEU A 171 40.11 -27.02 -48.95
CA LEU A 171 39.25 -27.90 -49.75
C LEU A 171 38.89 -29.18 -49.00
N PHE A 172 39.88 -29.80 -48.36
CA PHE A 172 39.69 -30.97 -47.50
C PHE A 172 38.65 -30.67 -46.41
N LEU A 173 38.84 -29.59 -45.65
CA LEU A 173 37.91 -29.21 -44.58
C LEU A 173 36.54 -28.79 -45.11
N ARG A 174 36.46 -28.17 -46.29
CA ARG A 174 35.18 -27.82 -46.92
C ARG A 174 34.35 -29.07 -47.20
N LYS A 175 34.98 -30.08 -47.75
CA LYS A 175 34.36 -31.37 -48.03
C LYS A 175 33.99 -32.07 -46.72
N GLU A 176 34.95 -32.22 -45.82
CA GLU A 176 34.78 -32.93 -44.56
C GLU A 176 33.63 -32.33 -43.74
N LEU A 177 33.61 -31.00 -43.58
CA LEU A 177 32.61 -30.30 -42.77
C LEU A 177 31.28 -30.05 -43.47
N ASN A 178 31.20 -30.24 -44.79
CA ASN A 178 30.06 -29.85 -45.63
C ASN A 178 29.60 -28.40 -45.36
N LEU A 179 30.55 -27.49 -45.19
CA LEU A 179 30.34 -26.07 -44.90
C LEU A 179 31.27 -25.22 -45.78
N PRO A 180 30.92 -23.96 -46.10
CA PRO A 180 31.85 -23.04 -46.72
C PRO A 180 33.06 -22.82 -45.83
N VAL A 181 34.26 -23.07 -46.35
CA VAL A 181 35.54 -22.84 -45.66
C VAL A 181 36.35 -21.84 -46.49
N HIS A 182 36.84 -20.79 -45.84
CA HIS A 182 37.63 -19.72 -46.45
C HIS A 182 38.85 -19.39 -45.60
N LEU A 183 39.93 -18.93 -46.24
CA LEU A 183 41.07 -18.37 -45.52
C LEU A 183 40.69 -16.99 -44.96
N PHE A 184 41.13 -16.72 -43.74
CA PHE A 184 40.98 -15.46 -43.05
C PHE A 184 42.35 -14.80 -42.88
N ASN A 185 42.60 -13.81 -43.73
CA ASN A 185 43.77 -12.96 -43.69
C ASN A 185 43.37 -11.52 -43.28
N PRO A 186 43.61 -11.11 -42.03
CA PRO A 186 43.23 -9.78 -41.57
C PRO A 186 44.07 -8.65 -42.19
N LEU A 187 45.26 -8.96 -42.74
CA LEU A 187 46.11 -7.98 -43.40
C LEU A 187 45.64 -7.67 -44.83
N GLU A 188 44.71 -8.44 -45.39
CA GLU A 188 44.35 -8.36 -46.81
C GLU A 188 43.82 -6.98 -47.21
N LYS A 189 43.04 -6.35 -46.32
CA LYS A 189 42.40 -5.04 -46.54
C LYS A 189 43.08 -3.88 -45.80
N LEU A 190 44.20 -4.13 -45.13
CA LEU A 190 44.88 -3.13 -44.34
C LEU A 190 45.67 -2.18 -45.26
N PRO A 191 45.43 -0.86 -45.24
CA PRO A 191 46.31 0.08 -45.91
C PRO A 191 47.68 0.08 -45.22
N TYR A 192 48.76 0.02 -46.01
CA TYR A 192 50.12 0.05 -45.50
C TYR A 192 51.02 0.88 -46.42
N ASP A 193 52.14 1.32 -45.85
CA ASP A 193 53.22 2.01 -46.56
C ASP A 193 54.22 0.97 -47.09
N GLY A 194 54.25 0.77 -48.41
CA GLY A 194 55.09 -0.23 -49.08
C GLY A 194 56.59 0.03 -48.95
N ASP A 195 56.99 1.26 -48.63
CA ASP A 195 58.40 1.60 -48.40
C ASP A 195 58.88 1.14 -47.01
N ARG A 196 57.94 0.90 -46.08
CA ARG A 196 58.24 0.50 -44.69
C ARG A 196 57.94 -0.96 -44.40
N VAL A 197 57.04 -1.58 -45.17
CA VAL A 197 56.57 -2.93 -44.93
C VAL A 197 56.68 -3.72 -46.22
N ASP A 198 57.38 -4.85 -46.16
CA ASP A 198 57.49 -5.78 -47.27
C ASP A 198 56.09 -6.24 -47.74
N PRO A 199 55.71 -6.01 -49.01
CA PRO A 199 54.45 -6.47 -49.56
C PRO A 199 54.21 -7.98 -49.43
N SER A 200 55.29 -8.78 -49.38
CA SER A 200 55.22 -10.24 -49.23
C SER A 200 54.56 -10.65 -47.90
N LEU A 201 54.70 -9.84 -46.84
CA LEU A 201 54.18 -10.12 -45.50
C LEU A 201 52.68 -10.44 -45.51
N ARG A 202 51.93 -9.69 -46.32
CA ARG A 202 50.48 -9.84 -46.45
C ARG A 202 50.12 -11.20 -47.06
N THR A 203 50.86 -11.62 -48.08
CA THR A 203 50.60 -12.86 -48.83
C THR A 203 51.15 -14.08 -48.11
N ASP A 204 52.33 -13.98 -47.51
CA ASP A 204 53.11 -15.12 -46.99
C ASP A 204 52.85 -15.36 -45.51
N HIS A 205 52.57 -14.30 -44.74
CA HIS A 205 52.35 -14.40 -43.30
C HIS A 205 50.98 -13.89 -42.82
N GLY A 206 50.16 -13.30 -43.68
CA GLY A 206 48.91 -12.65 -43.28
C GLY A 206 48.01 -13.42 -42.31
N THR A 207 47.78 -14.71 -42.53
CA THR A 207 46.98 -15.56 -41.63
C THR A 207 47.66 -15.83 -40.28
N GLN A 208 48.99 -15.86 -40.21
CA GLN A 208 49.75 -16.03 -38.96
C GLN A 208 49.65 -14.81 -38.04
N PHE A 209 49.45 -13.63 -38.64
CA PHE A 209 49.36 -12.37 -37.90
C PHE A 209 47.98 -12.10 -37.29
N ALA A 210 46.99 -12.98 -37.43
CA ALA A 210 45.62 -12.67 -37.01
C ALA A 210 45.46 -12.33 -35.53
N VAL A 211 46.14 -13.06 -34.64
CA VAL A 211 46.15 -12.75 -33.21
C VAL A 211 46.86 -11.41 -32.96
N ALA A 212 48.04 -11.21 -33.55
CA ALA A 212 48.84 -9.99 -33.38
C ALA A 212 48.11 -8.74 -33.89
N PHE A 213 47.43 -8.87 -35.04
CA PHE A 213 46.58 -7.83 -35.61
C PHE A 213 45.46 -7.45 -34.63
N GLY A 214 44.73 -8.45 -34.11
CA GLY A 214 43.68 -8.23 -33.11
C GLY A 214 44.15 -7.61 -31.79
N LEU A 215 45.41 -7.83 -31.41
CA LEU A 215 46.04 -7.19 -30.25
C LEU A 215 46.41 -5.73 -30.52
N ALA A 216 46.82 -5.41 -31.75
CA ALA A 216 47.21 -4.06 -32.16
C ALA A 216 46.00 -3.12 -32.32
N LEU A 217 44.80 -3.67 -32.55
CA LEU A 217 43.57 -2.89 -32.67
C LEU A 217 43.17 -2.24 -31.33
N SER A 218 42.95 -0.93 -31.35
CA SER A 218 42.46 -0.17 -30.21
C SER A 218 40.93 -0.22 -30.15
N GLN A 219 40.35 -0.68 -29.04
CA GLN A 219 38.90 -0.67 -28.81
C GLN A 219 38.53 -0.04 -27.46
N LYS A 220 37.37 0.64 -27.42
CA LYS A 220 36.81 1.31 -26.23
C LYS A 220 36.37 0.33 -25.14
N GLU A 221 35.80 -0.81 -25.53
CA GLU A 221 35.34 -1.85 -24.62
C GLU A 221 36.21 -3.08 -24.82
N ARG A 222 37.13 -3.32 -23.87
CA ARG A 222 38.08 -4.43 -23.92
C ARG A 222 38.08 -5.17 -22.59
N ILE A 223 38.11 -6.49 -22.66
CA ILE A 223 38.42 -7.35 -21.52
C ILE A 223 39.93 -7.25 -21.30
N GLU A 224 40.30 -6.66 -20.16
CA GLU A 224 41.68 -6.46 -19.72
C GLU A 224 41.99 -7.44 -18.59
N LEU A 225 43.04 -8.24 -18.77
CA LEU A 225 43.48 -9.22 -17.77
C LEU A 225 44.62 -8.69 -16.91
N LEU A 226 45.18 -7.52 -17.24
CA LEU A 226 46.08 -6.85 -16.33
C LEU A 226 45.33 -6.41 -15.07
N PRO A 227 45.98 -6.53 -13.89
CA PRO A 227 45.40 -5.98 -12.67
C PRO A 227 45.20 -4.48 -12.85
N ILE A 228 44.01 -4.00 -12.47
CA ILE A 228 43.71 -2.57 -12.49
C ILE A 228 44.77 -1.90 -11.61
N LYS A 229 45.65 -1.11 -12.24
CA LYS A 229 46.54 -0.19 -11.52
C LYS A 229 45.69 0.93 -10.96
N THR A 230 44.96 0.66 -9.89
CA THR A 230 44.36 1.74 -9.12
C THR A 230 45.52 2.48 -8.47
N SER A 231 45.74 3.73 -8.92
CA SER A 231 46.22 4.73 -7.99
C SER A 231 45.14 4.82 -6.92
N PHE A 232 45.46 4.43 -5.69
CA PHE A 232 44.58 4.43 -4.52
C PHE A 232 43.70 5.70 -4.41
N TRP A 233 44.16 6.82 -4.99
CA TRP A 233 43.50 8.12 -5.05
C TRP A 233 42.39 8.30 -6.11
N GLN A 234 42.22 7.40 -7.09
CA GLN A 234 41.15 7.54 -8.10
C GLN A 234 39.78 7.09 -7.62
N SER A 235 39.71 6.09 -6.71
CA SER A 235 38.44 5.68 -6.08
C SER A 235 37.84 6.77 -5.18
N PHE A 236 38.63 7.76 -4.73
CA PHE A 236 38.15 8.90 -3.96
C PHE A 236 37.38 9.96 -4.78
N ARG A 237 37.44 9.93 -6.12
CA ARG A 237 36.64 10.85 -6.96
C ARG A 237 35.14 10.50 -6.91
N SER A 238 34.80 9.21 -6.86
CA SER A 238 33.42 8.72 -6.76
C SER A 238 32.79 8.97 -5.37
N ILE A 239 33.62 9.07 -4.33
CA ILE A 239 33.15 9.43 -2.97
C ILE A 239 32.52 10.83 -2.94
N ARG A 240 32.95 11.76 -3.81
CA ARG A 240 32.39 13.12 -3.86
C ARG A 240 30.95 13.14 -4.36
N ASP A 241 30.65 12.34 -5.38
CA ASP A 241 29.30 12.24 -5.95
C ASP A 241 28.38 11.42 -5.04
N LEU A 242 28.91 10.38 -4.39
CA LEU A 242 28.18 9.61 -3.38
C LEU A 242 27.82 10.46 -2.16
N LYS A 243 28.74 11.31 -1.68
CA LYS A 243 28.49 12.23 -0.55
C LYS A 243 27.41 13.27 -0.91
N ARG A 244 27.36 13.71 -2.18
CA ARG A 244 26.31 14.62 -2.67
C ARG A 244 24.94 13.93 -2.75
N GLN A 245 24.88 12.70 -3.26
CA GLN A 245 23.64 11.93 -3.31
C GLN A 245 23.10 11.59 -1.92
N VAL A 246 23.96 11.13 -1.00
CA VAL A 246 23.56 10.85 0.40
C VAL A 246 23.10 12.13 1.11
N SER A 247 23.74 13.27 0.86
CA SER A 247 23.29 14.55 1.42
C SER A 247 21.89 14.93 0.93
N ILE A 248 21.59 14.75 -0.36
CA ILE A 248 20.26 15.03 -0.92
C ILE A 248 19.19 14.11 -0.31
N LEU A 249 19.46 12.79 -0.22
CA LEU A 249 18.52 11.85 0.40
C LEU A 249 18.26 12.18 1.88
N SER A 250 19.28 12.63 2.62
CA SER A 250 19.13 13.01 4.03
C SER A 250 18.21 14.22 4.22
N LEU A 251 18.27 15.21 3.31
CA LEU A 251 17.41 16.39 3.34
C LEU A 251 15.93 16.04 3.06
N PHE A 252 15.67 15.13 2.12
CA PHE A 252 14.30 14.67 1.85
C PHE A 252 13.69 13.91 3.04
N SER A 253 14.49 13.08 3.72
CA SER A 253 14.05 12.39 4.93
C SER A 253 13.67 13.38 6.04
N PHE A 254 14.50 14.41 6.27
CA PHE A 254 14.19 15.48 7.23
C PHE A 254 12.94 16.26 6.86
N LEU A 255 12.72 16.55 5.57
CA LEU A 255 11.53 17.26 5.10
C LEU A 255 10.24 16.47 5.35
N ILE A 256 10.26 15.15 5.12
CA ILE A 256 9.11 14.28 5.37
C ILE A 256 8.77 14.26 6.87
N VAL A 257 9.77 14.11 7.74
CA VAL A 257 9.56 14.15 9.20
C VAL A 257 9.03 15.50 9.67
N LEU A 258 9.49 16.61 9.08
CA LEU A 258 8.99 17.94 9.41
C LEU A 258 7.52 18.11 9.01
N LEU A 259 7.15 17.64 7.82
CA LEU A 259 5.76 17.70 7.33
C LEU A 259 4.81 16.86 8.18
N THR A 260 5.23 15.67 8.63
CA THR A 260 4.40 14.84 9.52
C THR A 260 4.21 15.48 10.89
N LEU A 261 5.25 16.13 11.44
CA LEU A 261 5.14 16.88 12.70
C LEU A 261 4.23 18.10 12.58
N LEU A 262 4.33 18.85 11.48
CA LEU A 262 3.44 19.99 11.23
C LEU A 262 1.99 19.55 11.05
N GLY A 263 1.75 18.45 10.32
CA GLY A 263 0.42 17.86 10.18
C GLY A 263 -0.16 17.41 11.53
N PHE A 264 0.65 16.75 12.35
CA PHE A 264 0.25 16.34 13.71
C PHE A 264 -0.07 17.54 14.61
N SER A 265 0.77 18.59 14.56
CA SER A 265 0.53 19.84 15.30
C SER A 265 -0.78 20.52 14.89
N TRP A 266 -1.10 20.55 13.60
CA TRP A 266 -2.36 21.09 13.10
C TRP A 266 -3.57 20.30 13.58
N ILE A 267 -3.50 18.96 13.58
CA ILE A 267 -4.55 18.07 14.11
C ILE A 267 -4.79 18.34 15.60
N VAL A 268 -3.72 18.39 16.41
CA VAL A 268 -3.81 18.66 17.85
C VAL A 268 -4.40 20.06 18.11
N SER A 269 -3.97 21.07 17.33
CA SER A 269 -4.51 22.43 17.46
C SER A 269 -6.01 22.49 17.12
N LYS A 270 -6.46 21.73 16.12
CA LYS A 270 -7.88 21.63 15.76
C LYS A 270 -8.70 20.97 16.87
N MET A 271 -8.21 19.87 17.44
CA MET A 271 -8.87 19.17 18.55
C MET A 271 -8.95 20.03 19.82
N ASN A 272 -7.89 20.79 20.12
CA ASN A 272 -7.91 21.72 21.26
C ASN A 272 -8.89 22.89 21.04
N GLY A 273 -9.07 23.34 19.80
CA GLY A 273 -10.08 24.35 19.45
C GLY A 273 -11.51 23.86 19.70
N GLU A 274 -11.80 22.61 19.38
CA GLU A 274 -13.10 21.97 19.67
C GLU A 274 -13.30 21.77 21.18
N GLY A 275 -12.25 21.38 21.92
CA GLY A 275 -12.28 21.25 23.39
C GLY A 275 -12.62 22.55 24.12
N ALA A 276 -12.10 23.69 23.67
CA ALA A 276 -12.39 25.00 24.25
C ALA A 276 -13.87 25.42 24.07
N SER A 277 -14.52 24.98 22.98
CA SER A 277 -15.96 25.23 22.78
C SER A 277 -16.84 24.37 23.72
N LEU A 278 -16.43 23.13 23.98
CA LEU A 278 -17.07 22.22 24.94
C LEU A 278 -16.88 22.67 26.39
N GLN A 279 -15.73 23.24 26.74
CA GLN A 279 -15.49 23.82 28.07
C GLN A 279 -16.40 25.03 28.34
N ARG A 280 -16.62 25.91 27.36
CA ARG A 280 -17.57 27.03 27.49
C ARG A 280 -19.03 26.56 27.64
N GLU A 281 -19.40 25.49 26.94
CA GLU A 281 -20.71 24.85 27.08
C GLU A 281 -20.88 24.22 28.48
N LEU A 282 -19.83 23.58 29.01
CA LEU A 282 -19.82 23.03 30.37
C LEU A 282 -19.87 24.13 31.43
N GLU A 283 -19.10 25.20 31.30
CA GLU A 283 -19.10 26.34 32.23
C GLU A 283 -20.49 26.99 32.30
N HIS A 284 -21.11 27.26 31.15
CA HIS A 284 -22.47 27.80 31.07
C HIS A 284 -23.53 26.85 31.67
N ARG A 285 -23.35 25.52 31.53
CA ARG A 285 -24.23 24.54 32.21
C ARG A 285 -23.97 24.47 33.72
N THR A 286 -22.72 24.61 34.16
CA THR A 286 -22.38 24.62 35.60
C THR A 286 -22.90 25.87 36.31
N GLU A 287 -22.97 27.02 35.65
CA GLU A 287 -23.66 28.21 36.21
C GLU A 287 -25.15 27.97 36.43
N LYS A 288 -25.84 27.32 35.48
CA LYS A 288 -27.25 26.95 35.65
C LYS A 288 -27.46 25.94 36.79
N ILE A 289 -26.51 25.03 36.99
CA ILE A 289 -26.56 24.06 38.10
C ILE A 289 -26.31 24.73 39.46
N LYS A 290 -25.42 25.74 39.54
CA LYS A 290 -25.23 26.55 40.77
C LYS A 290 -26.52 27.24 41.22
N GLY A 291 -27.35 27.71 40.29
CA GLY A 291 -28.69 28.24 40.62
C GLY A 291 -29.61 27.21 41.30
N ILE A 292 -29.45 25.92 41.00
CA ILE A 292 -30.19 24.82 41.64
C ILE A 292 -29.62 24.51 43.03
N GLU A 293 -28.30 24.62 43.23
CA GLU A 293 -27.69 24.51 44.56
C GLU A 293 -28.16 25.63 45.50
N ASP A 294 -28.32 26.84 44.98
CA ASP A 294 -28.84 27.99 45.72
C ASP A 294 -30.31 27.80 46.13
N ILE A 295 -31.11 27.16 45.28
CA ILE A 295 -32.47 26.72 45.60
C ILE A 295 -32.46 25.60 46.65
N ARG A 296 -31.54 24.63 46.56
CA ARG A 296 -31.37 23.58 47.59
C ARG A 296 -30.95 24.18 48.94
N ALA A 297 -30.07 25.17 48.97
CA ALA A 297 -29.68 25.88 50.18
C ALA A 297 -30.87 26.63 50.80
N LYS A 298 -31.69 27.30 49.98
CA LYS A 298 -32.95 27.91 50.43
C LYS A 298 -33.95 26.88 50.97
N ILE A 299 -34.10 25.72 50.33
CA ILE A 299 -34.95 24.62 50.82
C ILE A 299 -34.42 24.07 52.15
N ALA A 300 -33.11 23.92 52.32
CA ALA A 300 -32.51 23.49 53.58
C ALA A 300 -32.79 24.48 54.71
N LEU A 301 -32.64 25.79 54.44
CA LEU A 301 -32.94 26.86 55.39
C LEU A 301 -34.45 26.92 55.72
N LEU A 302 -35.32 26.68 54.73
CA LEU A 302 -36.76 26.56 54.96
C LEU A 302 -37.11 25.31 55.78
N LYS A 303 -36.45 24.17 55.58
CA LYS A 303 -36.62 22.97 56.40
C LYS A 303 -36.15 23.16 57.84
N GLU A 304 -35.06 23.89 58.04
CA GLU A 304 -34.58 24.24 59.39
C GLU A 304 -35.57 25.17 60.11
N LYS A 305 -36.10 26.17 59.39
CA LYS A 305 -37.20 27.02 59.89
C LYS A 305 -38.48 26.22 60.13
N GLU A 306 -38.81 25.26 59.28
CA GLU A 306 -39.95 24.34 59.46
C GLU A 306 -39.74 23.45 60.69
N ALA A 307 -38.52 22.98 60.95
CA ALA A 307 -38.20 22.21 62.15
C ALA A 307 -38.29 23.08 63.42
N GLN A 308 -37.80 24.32 63.37
CA GLN A 308 -37.99 25.30 64.45
C GLN A 308 -39.48 25.65 64.68
N LEU A 309 -40.26 25.79 63.60
CA LEU A 309 -41.70 26.03 63.67
C LEU A 309 -42.46 24.80 64.18
N LYS A 310 -42.12 23.58 63.76
CA LYS A 310 -42.68 22.31 64.29
C LYS A 310 -42.34 22.11 65.76
N GLY A 311 -41.12 22.47 66.20
CA GLY A 311 -40.74 22.49 67.61
C GLY A 311 -41.59 23.45 68.44
N ARG A 312 -41.98 24.60 67.86
CA ARG A 312 -42.92 25.55 68.49
C ARG A 312 -44.39 25.13 68.36
N LEU A 313 -44.72 24.30 67.38
CA LEU A 313 -46.07 23.75 67.14
C LEU A 313 -46.42 22.60 68.10
N LEU A 314 -45.42 21.91 68.66
CA LEU A 314 -45.59 20.85 69.68
C LEU A 314 -46.08 21.39 71.05
N LEU A 315 -46.12 22.71 71.23
CA LEU A 315 -46.64 23.39 72.42
C LEU A 315 -48.06 23.98 72.19
N VAL A 316 -48.70 23.66 71.06
CA VAL A 316 -50.07 24.08 70.74
C VAL A 316 -50.97 22.83 70.75
N PRO A 317 -52.10 22.83 71.49
CA PRO A 317 -52.94 21.64 71.67
C PRO A 317 -53.52 21.09 70.35
N GLN A 318 -53.36 19.79 70.15
CA GLN A 318 -53.95 19.01 69.06
C GLN A 318 -55.48 19.03 69.13
N TRP A 319 -56.16 19.86 68.35
CA TRP A 319 -57.51 19.57 67.85
C TRP A 319 -57.53 19.81 66.34
N ILE A 320 -57.66 18.73 65.57
CA ILE A 320 -58.55 18.59 64.41
C ILE A 320 -58.36 17.15 63.88
N GLY A 321 -59.41 16.35 64.07
CA GLY A 321 -59.65 15.11 63.36
C GLY A 321 -60.20 15.35 61.93
N PRO A 322 -60.63 14.30 61.22
CA PRO A 322 -60.43 14.14 59.79
C PRO A 322 -61.32 15.01 58.88
N SER A 323 -60.70 15.65 57.89
CA SER A 323 -61.31 16.53 56.90
C SER A 323 -61.76 15.78 55.62
N SER A 324 -62.89 15.08 55.67
CA SER A 324 -63.50 14.51 54.45
C SER A 324 -64.56 15.40 53.78
N SER A 325 -65.08 16.44 54.46
CA SER A 325 -66.20 17.26 53.95
C SER A 325 -65.83 18.36 52.95
N TYR A 326 -64.62 18.94 53.03
CA TYR A 326 -64.25 20.10 52.21
C TYR A 326 -64.15 19.81 50.71
N SER A 327 -63.74 18.59 50.34
CA SER A 327 -63.54 18.21 48.95
C SER A 327 -64.85 18.13 48.15
N GLU A 328 -65.93 17.68 48.78
CA GLU A 328 -67.24 17.54 48.15
C GLU A 328 -67.95 18.89 48.01
N VAL A 329 -67.79 19.76 49.01
CA VAL A 329 -68.26 21.16 48.96
C VAL A 329 -67.59 21.92 47.81
N LEU A 330 -66.26 21.84 47.68
CA LEU A 330 -65.54 22.51 46.58
C LEU A 330 -65.94 21.97 45.20
N LYS A 331 -66.18 20.66 45.09
CA LYS A 331 -66.65 20.05 43.85
C LYS A 331 -68.05 20.55 43.47
N GLY A 332 -68.95 20.65 44.45
CA GLY A 332 -70.29 21.20 44.26
C GLY A 332 -70.26 22.66 43.79
N ILE A 333 -69.45 23.51 44.42
CA ILE A 333 -69.29 24.92 44.01
C ILE A 333 -68.77 25.01 42.57
N THR A 334 -67.76 24.20 42.22
CA THR A 334 -67.16 24.23 40.89
C THR A 334 -68.18 23.86 39.80
N GLN A 335 -69.11 22.95 40.07
CA GLN A 335 -70.15 22.55 39.11
C GLN A 335 -71.21 23.62 38.89
N ALA A 336 -71.50 24.42 39.91
CA ALA A 336 -72.48 25.50 39.82
C ALA A 336 -71.91 26.81 39.23
N LEU A 337 -70.60 26.91 39.02
CA LEU A 337 -69.95 28.15 38.62
C LEU A 337 -70.08 28.43 37.09
N PRO A 338 -70.71 29.55 36.67
CA PRO A 338 -70.73 29.95 35.26
C PRO A 338 -69.36 30.42 34.76
N GLN A 339 -69.14 30.33 33.44
CA GLN A 339 -67.85 30.67 32.81
C GLN A 339 -67.44 32.14 32.98
N ASN A 340 -68.39 33.05 33.19
CA ASN A 340 -68.15 34.49 33.34
C ASN A 340 -68.14 34.94 34.82
N VAL A 341 -67.98 34.01 35.76
CA VAL A 341 -67.89 34.29 37.20
C VAL A 341 -66.55 33.83 37.74
N ALA A 342 -65.88 34.70 38.50
CA ALA A 342 -64.66 34.39 39.24
C ALA A 342 -64.89 34.50 40.75
N LEU A 343 -64.69 33.40 41.48
CA LEU A 343 -64.71 33.42 42.93
C LEU A 343 -63.42 34.04 43.47
N ARG A 344 -63.56 34.89 44.49
CA ARG A 344 -62.47 35.51 45.23
C ARG A 344 -62.35 34.95 46.65
N GLY A 345 -63.48 34.60 47.26
CA GLY A 345 -63.53 34.12 48.63
C GLY A 345 -64.49 32.95 48.78
N ILE A 346 -64.06 31.94 49.53
CA ILE A 346 -64.88 30.83 50.01
C ILE A 346 -64.60 30.70 51.50
N SER A 347 -65.62 30.85 52.34
CA SER A 347 -65.47 30.74 53.80
C SER A 347 -66.58 29.86 54.36
N LEU A 348 -66.21 28.81 55.09
CA LEU A 348 -67.16 27.94 55.79
C LEU A 348 -67.14 28.31 57.27
N GLN A 349 -68.29 28.74 57.79
CA GLN A 349 -68.43 29.14 59.19
C GLN A 349 -69.45 28.22 59.87
N THR A 350 -69.04 27.55 60.95
CA THR A 350 -69.97 26.80 61.79
C THR A 350 -70.77 27.78 62.63
N LYS A 351 -72.10 27.82 62.46
CA LYS A 351 -72.97 28.69 63.26
C LYS A 351 -73.13 28.06 64.66
N THR A 352 -72.30 28.48 65.60
CA THR A 352 -72.51 28.21 67.03
C THR A 352 -73.52 29.22 67.58
N GLU A 353 -74.68 28.75 68.06
CA GLU A 353 -75.64 29.59 68.78
C GLU A 353 -74.97 30.30 69.97
N GLY A 354 -75.14 31.62 70.04
CA GLY A 354 -74.99 32.37 71.29
C GLY A 354 -74.05 33.58 71.26
N GLN A 355 -74.46 34.68 70.62
CA GLN A 355 -74.23 36.00 71.22
C GLN A 355 -75.49 36.36 72.03
N LYS A 356 -75.27 36.55 73.34
CA LYS A 356 -76.27 36.79 74.39
C LYS A 356 -77.03 38.11 74.21
N GLY A 357 -78.34 38.05 74.43
CA GLY A 357 -79.12 39.01 75.23
C GLY A 357 -80.13 38.18 76.03
N GLU A 358 -79.76 37.72 77.22
CA GLU A 358 -80.18 38.26 78.52
C GLU A 358 -81.58 37.78 78.98
N VAL A 359 -81.63 37.29 80.24
CA VAL A 359 -82.79 37.17 81.15
C VAL A 359 -83.55 35.80 81.25
N ARG A 360 -83.18 35.08 82.32
CA ARG A 360 -83.97 34.35 83.36
C ARG A 360 -84.95 33.20 83.01
N SER A 361 -84.54 31.99 83.45
CA SER A 361 -85.22 31.10 84.44
C SER A 361 -86.55 30.39 84.06
N PRO A 362 -86.98 29.34 84.81
CA PRO A 362 -86.91 27.95 84.36
C PRO A 362 -88.27 27.25 84.25
N SER A 363 -88.38 26.16 83.49
CA SER A 363 -88.98 24.87 83.94
C SER A 363 -89.33 23.91 82.79
N SER A 364 -89.00 22.65 83.04
CA SER A 364 -89.69 21.42 82.65
C SER A 364 -90.07 21.11 81.18
N ARG A 365 -89.48 19.99 80.75
CA ARG A 365 -90.06 18.85 80.00
C ARG A 365 -90.12 18.91 78.47
N GLU A 366 -89.54 17.82 77.95
CA GLU A 366 -89.65 17.19 76.63
C GLU A 366 -88.64 17.56 75.52
N LYS A 367 -88.14 16.49 74.87
CA LYS A 367 -86.94 16.38 74.01
C LYS A 367 -87.14 17.05 72.64
N PRO A 368 -86.06 17.48 71.97
CA PRO A 368 -85.57 16.66 70.85
C PRO A 368 -84.03 16.65 70.67
N TRP A 369 -83.54 15.52 70.16
CA TRP A 369 -82.32 15.24 69.36
C TRP A 369 -81.11 16.21 69.41
N PRO A 370 -79.88 15.70 69.58
CA PRO A 370 -78.69 16.53 69.78
C PRO A 370 -78.27 17.31 68.52
N ASP A 371 -78.05 18.61 68.74
CA ASP A 371 -77.34 19.62 67.94
C ASP A 371 -76.82 19.18 66.57
N ARG A 372 -77.56 19.53 65.50
CA ARG A 372 -76.96 19.64 64.17
C ARG A 372 -76.19 20.96 64.11
N LYS A 373 -74.85 20.88 64.15
CA LYS A 373 -73.99 22.00 63.78
C LYS A 373 -74.27 22.37 62.32
N GLN A 374 -74.97 23.48 62.09
CA GLN A 374 -75.18 24.02 60.74
C GLN A 374 -73.93 24.80 60.32
N GLU A 375 -73.37 24.42 59.18
CA GLU A 375 -72.25 25.11 58.54
C GLU A 375 -72.79 26.03 57.46
N VAL A 376 -72.47 27.32 57.53
CA VAL A 376 -72.86 28.31 56.53
C VAL A 376 -71.65 28.58 55.64
N LEU A 377 -71.82 28.36 54.34
CA LEU A 377 -70.84 28.66 53.31
C LEU A 377 -71.10 30.07 52.77
N TYR A 378 -70.08 30.92 52.85
CA TYR A 378 -70.06 32.24 52.22
C TYR A 378 -69.18 32.22 50.98
N LEU A 379 -69.75 32.68 49.87
CA LEU A 379 -69.08 32.82 48.58
C LEU A 379 -69.04 34.29 48.19
N SER A 380 -67.88 34.79 47.80
CA SER A 380 -67.75 36.13 47.23
C SER A 380 -66.96 36.08 45.93
N GLY A 381 -67.35 36.92 44.98
CA GLY A 381 -66.78 36.87 43.64
C GLY A 381 -67.17 38.05 42.78
N LEU A 382 -66.77 37.96 41.51
CA LEU A 382 -67.08 38.93 40.46
C LEU A 382 -67.74 38.20 39.31
N ALA A 383 -68.89 38.70 38.86
CA ALA A 383 -69.49 38.35 37.58
C ALA A 383 -69.09 39.41 36.54
N PHE A 384 -68.59 38.98 35.39
CA PHE A 384 -68.16 39.86 34.31
C PHE A 384 -69.20 39.87 33.17
N GLY A 385 -69.43 41.04 32.59
CA GLY A 385 -70.38 41.24 31.49
C GLY A 385 -71.28 42.46 31.69
N ASN A 386 -72.24 42.63 30.78
CA ASN A 386 -73.30 43.62 30.98
C ASN A 386 -74.26 43.19 32.10
N ASP A 387 -75.08 44.12 32.61
CA ASP A 387 -75.97 43.86 33.76
C ASP A 387 -76.84 42.62 33.58
N LEU A 388 -77.36 42.40 32.36
CA LEU A 388 -78.18 41.24 32.03
C LEU A 388 -77.38 39.93 32.10
N GLN A 389 -76.14 39.91 31.60
CA GLN A 389 -75.24 38.76 31.66
C GLN A 389 -74.80 38.46 33.11
N CYS A 390 -74.53 39.49 33.91
CA CYS A 390 -74.19 39.35 35.31
C CYS A 390 -75.36 38.77 36.12
N LEU A 391 -76.57 39.32 35.96
CA LEU A 391 -77.77 38.80 36.62
C LEU A 391 -78.09 37.37 36.19
N THR A 392 -77.97 37.06 34.89
CA THR A 392 -78.20 35.70 34.38
C THR A 392 -77.17 34.71 34.94
N ALA A 393 -75.90 35.12 35.06
CA ALA A 393 -74.86 34.27 35.62
C ALA A 393 -75.08 34.01 37.11
N LEU A 394 -75.41 35.03 37.91
CA LEU A 394 -75.70 34.85 39.33
C LEU A 394 -76.96 34.01 39.55
N ALA A 395 -78.02 34.21 38.76
CA ALA A 395 -79.22 33.38 38.83
C ALA A 395 -78.93 31.89 38.53
N ARG A 396 -78.13 31.62 37.49
CA ARG A 396 -77.69 30.24 37.17
C ARG A 396 -76.82 29.63 38.26
N MET A 397 -76.00 30.45 38.93
CA MET A 397 -75.17 29.97 40.03
C MET A 397 -76.01 29.61 41.26
N VAL A 398 -77.02 30.41 41.58
CA VAL A 398 -77.99 30.09 42.65
C VAL A 398 -78.72 28.80 42.34
N ASP A 399 -79.28 28.67 41.14
CA ASP A 399 -80.00 27.48 40.69
C ASP A 399 -79.10 26.23 40.67
N GLY A 400 -77.84 26.38 40.23
CA GLY A 400 -76.86 25.30 40.23
C GLY A 400 -76.44 24.85 41.64
N LEU A 401 -76.41 25.75 42.62
CA LEU A 401 -76.14 25.41 44.01
C LEU A 401 -77.35 24.75 44.67
N GLU A 402 -78.56 25.28 44.46
CA GLU A 402 -79.81 24.67 44.98
C GLU A 402 -80.08 23.28 44.37
N GLY A 403 -79.65 23.06 43.12
CA GLY A 403 -79.72 21.76 42.46
C GLY A 403 -78.81 20.69 43.07
N ASN A 404 -77.89 21.05 43.98
CA ASN A 404 -77.01 20.11 44.66
C ASN A 404 -77.52 19.82 46.09
N PRO A 405 -77.77 18.54 46.46
CA PRO A 405 -78.34 18.20 47.76
C PRO A 405 -77.49 18.61 48.97
N LEU A 406 -76.21 18.97 48.76
CA LEU A 406 -75.31 19.49 49.78
C LEU A 406 -75.62 20.91 50.25
N PHE A 407 -76.20 21.75 49.38
CA PHE A 407 -76.46 23.15 49.68
C PHE A 407 -77.96 23.38 49.83
N ARG A 408 -78.34 24.14 50.85
CA ARG A 408 -79.72 24.58 51.07
C ARG A 408 -79.75 26.06 51.37
N ASP A 409 -80.90 26.69 51.10
CA ASP A 409 -81.15 28.09 51.46
C ASP A 409 -80.10 29.05 50.88
N VAL A 410 -79.92 29.02 49.56
CA VAL A 410 -78.94 29.85 48.85
C VAL A 410 -79.48 31.28 48.73
N ARG A 411 -78.76 32.24 49.31
CA ARG A 411 -79.16 33.65 49.36
C ARG A 411 -78.08 34.53 48.75
N LEU A 412 -78.48 35.43 47.86
CA LEU A 412 -77.63 36.54 47.40
C LEU A 412 -77.73 37.68 48.43
N LEU A 413 -76.60 37.98 49.09
CA LEU A 413 -76.53 38.96 50.18
C LEU A 413 -76.29 40.38 49.68
N SER A 414 -75.39 40.55 48.71
CA SER A 414 -75.06 41.87 48.15
C SER A 414 -74.66 41.76 46.68
N MET A 415 -74.88 42.86 45.95
CA MET A 415 -74.53 43.01 44.55
C MET A 415 -74.11 44.47 44.31
N GLU A 416 -72.81 44.70 44.10
CA GLU A 416 -72.21 46.03 43.99
C GLU A 416 -71.43 46.18 42.67
N GLU A 417 -71.65 47.31 41.98
CA GLU A 417 -70.98 47.59 40.70
C GLU A 417 -69.46 47.73 40.88
N GLU A 418 -68.67 46.97 40.12
CA GLU A 418 -67.21 46.95 40.22
C GLU A 418 -66.57 47.55 38.96
N LYS A 419 -65.98 48.75 39.10
CA LYS A 419 -65.34 49.51 38.00
C LYS A 419 -63.82 49.33 37.93
N SER A 420 -63.26 48.48 38.79
CA SER A 420 -61.81 48.29 38.94
C SER A 420 -61.15 47.51 37.79
N TYR A 421 -61.94 47.01 36.83
CA TYR A 421 -61.47 46.19 35.72
C TYR A 421 -61.80 46.80 34.36
N ASN A 422 -61.08 46.36 33.34
CA ASN A 422 -61.25 46.79 31.94
C ASN A 422 -62.56 46.29 31.29
N GLN A 423 -63.37 45.52 32.03
CA GLN A 423 -64.70 45.08 31.63
C GLN A 423 -65.68 45.39 32.77
N PRO A 424 -66.93 45.79 32.46
CA PRO A 424 -67.95 45.98 33.48
C PRO A 424 -68.21 44.64 34.19
N GLY A 425 -68.42 44.73 35.48
CA GLY A 425 -68.68 43.57 36.31
C GLY A 425 -69.33 43.95 37.62
N VAL A 426 -69.84 42.94 38.30
CA VAL A 426 -70.56 43.13 39.55
C VAL A 426 -69.96 42.21 40.60
N ARG A 427 -69.58 42.81 41.73
CA ARG A 427 -69.15 42.07 42.92
C ARG A 427 -70.38 41.55 43.62
N PHE A 428 -70.34 40.27 44.00
CA PHE A 428 -71.43 39.63 44.71
C PHE A 428 -70.93 38.92 45.96
N GLU A 429 -71.84 38.80 46.92
CA GLU A 429 -71.68 37.94 48.09
C GLU A 429 -72.93 37.06 48.22
N MET A 430 -72.73 35.77 48.41
CA MET A 430 -73.77 34.77 48.59
C MET A 430 -73.50 33.95 49.85
N ALA A 431 -74.56 33.47 50.49
CA ALA A 431 -74.48 32.52 51.58
C ALA A 431 -75.42 31.34 51.33
N CYS A 432 -75.00 30.14 51.70
CA CYS A 432 -75.86 28.96 51.72
C CYS A 432 -75.50 28.04 52.89
N ASP A 433 -76.48 27.29 53.37
CA ASP A 433 -76.27 26.28 54.41
C ASP A 433 -75.73 24.99 53.78
N VAL A 434 -74.76 24.35 54.43
CA VAL A 434 -74.15 23.09 54.02
C VAL A 434 -74.62 21.97 54.95
N GLU A 435 -75.24 20.93 54.38
CA GLU A 435 -75.61 19.74 55.15
C GLU A 435 -74.47 18.71 55.17
N PRO A 436 -74.10 18.16 56.35
CA PRO A 436 -73.08 17.12 56.42
C PRO A 436 -73.57 15.79 55.85
N LEU A 437 -72.82 15.21 54.91
CA LEU A 437 -73.11 13.91 54.31
C LEU A 437 -72.84 12.75 55.29
N PRO A 438 -73.66 11.67 55.29
CA PRO A 438 -73.47 10.53 56.18
C PRO A 438 -72.21 9.71 55.80
N VAL A 439 -71.29 9.55 56.76
CA VAL A 439 -70.03 8.82 56.60
C VAL A 439 -70.29 7.33 56.33
N LYS A 440 -69.85 6.81 55.18
CA LYS A 440 -69.90 5.38 54.84
C LYS A 440 -68.65 4.65 55.35
N GLU A 441 -68.81 3.80 56.36
CA GLU A 441 -67.79 2.84 56.80
C GLU A 441 -67.44 1.84 55.68
N LYS A 442 -66.16 1.73 55.30
CA LYS A 442 -65.67 0.66 54.43
C LYS A 442 -64.89 -0.38 55.24
N ARG A 443 -65.45 -1.58 55.26
CA ARG A 443 -64.95 -2.84 55.82
C ARG A 443 -63.52 -3.17 55.38
N GLN A 444 -62.73 -3.62 56.35
CA GLN A 444 -61.47 -4.34 56.16
C GLN A 444 -61.74 -5.71 55.52
N GLU A 445 -60.99 -6.07 54.49
CA GLU A 445 -60.88 -7.46 54.03
C GLU A 445 -59.41 -7.87 54.03
N LYS A 446 -59.09 -8.75 54.99
CA LYS A 446 -57.81 -9.46 55.15
C LYS A 446 -57.63 -10.44 53.98
N ARG A 447 -56.42 -10.50 53.42
CA ARG A 447 -55.80 -11.77 53.00
C ARG A 447 -54.29 -11.67 53.15
N SER A 448 -53.74 -12.55 53.98
CA SER A 448 -52.32 -12.78 54.18
C SER A 448 -51.94 -14.16 53.62
N LYS A 449 -50.65 -14.32 53.31
CA LYS A 449 -49.89 -15.56 53.12
C LYS A 449 -50.06 -16.21 51.73
N ASP A 450 -49.00 -16.64 51.04
CA ASP A 450 -47.63 -16.99 51.45
C ASP A 450 -46.53 -16.24 50.69
#